data_AF-A0A1S3X7R5-F1
#
_entry.id   AF-A0A1S3X7R5-F1
#
_cell.length_a   1.000
_cell.length_b   1.000
_cell.length_c   1.000
_cell.angle_alpha   90.00
_cell.angle_beta   90.00
_cell.angle_gamma   90.00
#
_symmetry.space_group_name_H-M   'P 1'
#
loop_
_entity.id
_entity.type
_entity.pdbx_description
1 polymer ?
#
loop_
_entity_poly.entity_id
_entity_poly.type
_entity_poly.pdbx_seq_one_letter_code
_entity_poly.pdbx_strand_id
1 'polypeptide(L)' 'MLLSDRFLGFYMIPDNGPWNYNFMGVKHTVSMKYGVKLGTPREYYNEDHRPTHFLEFSNMEEGDTAEADREDTFT' A
#
# COMPACT_ATOMS: atom_id res chain seq x y z
N MET A 1 15.50 -5.36 -29.00
CA MET A 1 15.27 -4.19 -28.12
C MET A 1 16.63 -3.67 -27.64
N LEU A 2 16.81 -2.36 -27.57
CA LEU A 2 18.00 -1.71 -27.01
C LEU A 2 17.60 -0.86 -25.81
N LEU A 3 18.42 -0.84 -24.77
CA LEU A 3 18.26 0.06 -23.64
C LEU A 3 18.95 1.39 -23.98
N SER A 4 18.35 2.52 -23.59
CA SER A 4 18.93 3.84 -23.79
C SER A 4 18.73 4.71 -22.57
N ASP A 5 19.77 5.44 -22.25
CA ASP A 5 19.86 6.52 -21.28
C ASP A 5 19.63 7.92 -21.90
N ARG A 6 19.48 7.99 -23.24
CA ARG A 6 19.35 9.26 -23.98
C ARG A 6 18.01 9.95 -23.78
N PHE A 7 16.98 9.22 -23.40
CA PHE A 7 15.63 9.75 -23.16
C PHE A 7 15.09 9.17 -21.86
N LEU A 8 14.38 10.01 -21.10
CA LEU A 8 13.72 9.60 -19.88
C LEU A 8 12.25 9.27 -20.16
N GLY A 9 11.85 8.06 -19.79
CA GLY A 9 10.44 7.67 -19.76
C GLY A 9 9.74 8.24 -18.52
N PHE A 10 8.42 8.05 -18.47
CA PHE A 10 7.61 8.36 -17.31
C PHE A 10 6.66 7.20 -17.04
N TYR A 11 6.11 7.18 -15.83
CA TYR A 11 5.10 6.21 -15.42
C TYR A 11 3.74 6.87 -15.28
N MET A 12 2.72 6.02 -15.42
CA MET A 12 1.34 6.37 -15.17
C MET A 12 0.76 5.34 -14.21
N ILE A 13 0.02 5.81 -13.21
CA ILE A 13 -0.56 4.98 -12.15
C ILE A 13 -2.08 5.12 -12.16
N PRO A 14 -2.83 4.11 -11.66
CA PRO A 14 -4.27 4.24 -11.48
C PRO A 14 -4.60 5.45 -10.60
N ASP A 15 -5.65 6.17 -10.96
CA ASP A 15 -6.08 7.34 -10.20
C ASP A 15 -6.75 6.92 -8.88
N ASN A 16 -7.56 5.85 -8.96
CA ASN A 16 -8.30 5.29 -7.84
C ASN A 16 -7.70 3.96 -7.40
N GLY A 17 -6.89 4.01 -6.35
CA GLY A 17 -6.35 2.84 -5.66
C GLY A 17 -5.01 2.34 -6.21
N PRO A 18 -4.48 1.26 -5.61
CA PRO A 18 -3.20 0.71 -5.99
C PRO A 18 -3.25 0.03 -7.36
N TRP A 19 -2.10 -0.10 -8.01
CA TRP A 19 -1.99 -0.89 -9.23
C TRP A 19 -1.99 -2.40 -8.95
N ASN A 20 -1.59 -2.81 -7.74
CA ASN A 20 -1.45 -4.20 -7.36
C ASN A 20 -2.67 -4.69 -6.55
N TYR A 21 -3.39 -5.68 -7.08
CA TYR A 21 -4.53 -6.32 -6.42
C TYR A 21 -4.25 -7.75 -5.94
N ASN A 22 -3.00 -8.23 -5.93
CA ASN A 22 -2.69 -9.62 -5.54
C ASN A 22 -3.14 -9.97 -4.12
N PHE A 23 -3.06 -9.04 -3.16
CA PHE A 23 -3.55 -9.25 -1.79
C PHE A 23 -5.02 -8.85 -1.60
N MET A 24 -5.69 -8.38 -2.66
CA MET A 24 -7.08 -7.94 -2.67
C MET A 24 -7.84 -8.56 -3.86
N GLY A 25 -7.61 -9.85 -4.13
CA GLY A 25 -8.10 -10.52 -5.35
C GLY A 25 -9.61 -10.43 -5.56
N VAL A 26 -10.40 -10.45 -4.48
CA VAL A 26 -11.87 -10.29 -4.54
C VAL A 26 -12.32 -8.92 -5.06
N LYS A 27 -11.48 -7.88 -4.95
CA LYS A 27 -11.78 -6.53 -5.45
C LYS A 27 -11.44 -6.36 -6.94
N HIS A 28 -10.69 -7.28 -7.54
CA HIS A 28 -10.33 -7.21 -8.95
C HIS A 28 -11.43 -7.85 -9.81
N THR A 29 -11.86 -7.13 -10.86
CA THR A 29 -12.88 -7.61 -11.80
C THR A 29 -12.47 -7.31 -13.23
N VAL A 30 -12.83 -8.19 -14.17
CA VAL A 30 -12.43 -8.07 -15.59
C VAL A 30 -13.01 -6.80 -16.24
N SER A 31 -14.17 -6.34 -15.79
CA SER A 31 -14.86 -5.16 -16.30
C SER A 31 -14.55 -3.87 -15.54
N MET A 32 -13.56 -3.90 -14.63
CA MET A 32 -13.19 -2.74 -13.81
C MET A 32 -12.73 -1.56 -14.67
N LYS A 33 -13.30 -0.38 -14.43
CA LYS A 33 -12.88 0.88 -15.04
C LYS A 33 -11.99 1.64 -14.06
N TYR A 34 -10.90 2.22 -14.55
CA TYR A 34 -10.01 3.05 -13.76
C TYR A 34 -9.55 4.27 -14.58
N GLY A 35 -9.41 5.41 -13.90
CA GLY A 35 -8.69 6.56 -14.41
C GLY A 35 -7.19 6.36 -14.24
N VAL A 36 -6.39 7.18 -14.91
CA VAL A 36 -4.93 7.12 -14.85
C VAL A 36 -4.36 8.53 -14.66
N LYS A 37 -3.32 8.66 -13.85
CA LYS A 37 -2.57 9.90 -13.63
C LYS A 37 -1.07 9.69 -13.76
N LEU A 38 -0.31 10.77 -13.96
CA LEU A 38 1.14 10.75 -13.88
C LEU A 38 1.59 10.50 -12.44
N GLY A 39 2.52 9.58 -12.25
CA GLY A 39 3.05 9.26 -10.92
C GLY A 39 3.96 8.04 -10.93
N THR A 40 4.63 7.80 -9.80
CA THR A 40 5.57 6.67 -9.64
C THR A 40 4.82 5.46 -9.07
N PRO A 41 4.94 4.27 -9.67
CA PRO A 41 4.31 3.07 -9.15
C PRO A 41 4.96 2.70 -7.81
N ARG A 42 4.12 2.33 -6.83
CA ARG A 42 4.61 1.81 -5.56
C ARG A 42 5.21 0.41 -5.71
N GLU A 43 6.12 0.06 -4.81
CA GLU A 43 6.73 -1.26 -4.76
C GLU A 43 5.69 -2.36 -4.54
N TYR A 44 6.01 -3.59 -4.94
CA TYR A 44 5.07 -4.71 -4.89
C TYR A 44 4.50 -4.94 -3.48
N TYR A 45 5.36 -4.94 -2.45
CA TYR A 45 4.99 -5.02 -1.05
C TYR A 45 4.91 -3.62 -0.42
N ASN A 46 4.22 -2.68 -1.05
CA ASN A 46 3.83 -1.43 -0.39
C ASN A 46 2.57 -1.63 0.47
N GLU A 47 2.43 -0.87 1.56
CA GLU A 47 1.33 -0.99 2.53
C GLU A 47 -0.05 -0.84 1.89
N ASP A 48 -0.17 0.07 0.92
CA ASP A 48 -1.39 0.30 0.13
C ASP A 48 -1.86 -0.98 -0.59
N HIS A 49 -0.94 -1.89 -0.91
CA HIS A 49 -1.24 -3.14 -1.60
C HIS A 49 -1.74 -4.23 -0.67
N ARG A 50 -1.54 -4.10 0.66
CA ARG A 50 -1.83 -5.15 1.65
C ARG A 50 -2.55 -4.62 2.92
N PRO A 51 -3.60 -3.80 2.79
CA PRO A 51 -4.23 -3.12 3.93
C PRO A 51 -4.73 -4.10 5.00
N THR A 52 -5.15 -5.31 4.63
CA THR A 52 -5.59 -6.34 5.59
C THR A 52 -4.54 -6.67 6.63
N HIS A 53 -3.26 -6.75 6.24
CA HIS A 53 -2.16 -7.09 7.15
C HIS A 53 -1.94 -6.00 8.22
N PHE A 54 -2.41 -4.79 7.95
CA PHE A 54 -2.30 -3.64 8.86
C PHE A 54 -3.58 -3.35 9.64
N LEU A 55 -4.69 -3.99 9.29
CA LEU A 55 -5.97 -3.82 9.98
C LEU A 55 -6.23 -4.92 11.02
N GLU A 56 -5.49 -6.04 10.96
CA GLU A 56 -5.65 -7.19 11.86
C GLU A 56 -5.17 -6.97 13.31
N PHE A 57 -4.62 -5.80 13.64
CA PHE A 57 -4.18 -5.47 15.01
C PHE A 57 -5.35 -5.22 15.99
N SER A 58 -6.56 -4.97 15.49
CA SER A 58 -7.74 -4.68 16.33
C SER A 58 -8.15 -5.85 17.24
N ASN A 59 -7.62 -7.05 17.03
CA ASN A 59 -7.90 -8.22 17.85
C ASN A 59 -6.97 -8.38 19.07
N MET A 60 -5.98 -7.49 19.24
CA MET A 60 -4.96 -7.62 20.30
C MET A 60 -5.13 -6.63 21.46
N GLU A 61 -6.12 -5.74 21.39
CA GLU A 61 -6.43 -4.75 22.44
C GLU A 61 -6.92 -5.40 23.75
N GLU A 62 -7.24 -6.70 23.76
CA GLU A 62 -7.60 -7.46 24.98
C GLU A 62 -6.41 -7.74 25.91
N GLY A 63 -5.17 -7.44 25.48
CA GLY A 63 -3.95 -7.75 26.24
C GLY A 63 -3.27 -6.58 26.96
N ASP A 64 -3.64 -5.33 26.67
CA ASP A 64 -2.82 -4.16 27.05
C ASP A 64 -3.19 -3.50 28.39
N THR A 65 -4.08 -4.12 29.17
CA THR A 65 -4.40 -3.71 30.56
C THR A 65 -3.31 -4.06 31.59
N ALA A 66 -2.03 -4.14 31.19
CA ALA A 66 -0.95 -4.59 32.06
C ALA A 66 0.37 -3.83 31.93
N GLU A 67 0.36 -2.50 31.74
CA GLU A 67 1.56 -1.69 32.03
C GLU A 67 1.20 -0.43 32.82
N ALA A 68 1.25 -0.56 34.15
CA ALA A 68 1.18 0.54 35.09
C ALA A 68 2.57 1.20 35.20
N ASP A 69 2.63 2.52 34.99
CA ASP A 69 3.80 3.40 34.96
C ASP A 69 4.82 3.20 33.81
N ARG A 70 4.56 3.89 32.68
CA ARG A 70 5.59 4.22 31.68
C ARG A 70 5.97 5.70 31.81
N GLU A 71 7.15 5.98 32.37
CA GLU A 71 7.73 7.33 32.35
C GLU A 71 8.37 7.61 30.97
N ASP A 72 7.81 8.54 30.19
CA ASP A 72 8.41 9.02 28.94
C ASP A 72 9.25 10.28 29.21
N THR A 73 10.55 10.09 29.40
CA THR A 73 11.51 11.18 29.73
C THR A 73 12.07 11.90 28.49
N PHE A 74 11.59 11.59 27.28
CA PHE A 74 12.11 12.18 26.04
C PHE A 74 11.00 12.85 25.23
N THR A 75 10.65 14.08 25.64
CA THR A 75 9.85 15.02 24.84
C THR A 75 10.73 15.85 23.92
#